data_AF-A0AAD5X097-F1
#
_entry.id   AF-A0AAD5X097-F1
#
_cell.length_a   1.000
_cell.length_b   1.000
_cell.length_c   1.000
_cell.angle_alpha   90.00
_cell.angle_beta   90.00
_cell.angle_gamma   90.00
#
_symmetry.space_group_name_H-M   'P 1'
#
loop_
_entity.id
_entity.type
_entity.pdbx_description
1 polymer ?
#
loop_
_entity_poly.entity_id
_entity_poly.type
_entity_poly.pdbx_seq_one_letter_code
_entity_poly.pdbx_strand_id
1 'polypeptide(L)' 'MPLVGDDDSSMMDEGGYTYELVFRQEPTQARMSGFAQTMERRLIDPAPVLQLILKKGGKVIPVRCVRPA' A
#
# COMPACT_ATOMS: atom_id res chain seq x y z
N MET A 1 -19.81 29.31 13.86
CA MET A 1 -19.56 28.31 14.91
C MET A 1 -18.88 27.12 14.24
N PRO A 2 -17.61 26.80 14.52
CA PRO A 2 -17.00 25.60 13.98
C PRO A 2 -17.46 24.40 14.83
N LEU A 3 -18.00 23.38 14.16
CA LEU A 3 -18.25 22.10 14.81
C LEU A 3 -16.92 21.38 14.94
N VAL A 4 -16.48 21.28 16.19
CA VAL A 4 -15.42 20.43 16.68
C VAL A 4 -15.76 18.98 16.29
N GLY A 5 -14.95 18.42 15.41
CA GLY A 5 -14.91 17.00 15.09
C GLY A 5 -13.46 16.55 15.24
N ASP A 6 -12.97 16.59 16.49
CA ASP A 6 -11.71 15.95 16.88
C ASP A 6 -11.90 14.44 16.88
N ASP A 7 -12.02 13.84 15.69
CA ASP A 7 -11.89 12.40 15.50
C ASP A 7 -10.49 12.12 14.92
N ASP A 8 -9.45 12.61 15.61
CA ASP A 8 -8.10 12.11 15.46
C ASP A 8 -8.06 10.73 16.13
N SER A 9 -8.51 9.72 15.38
CA SER A 9 -8.34 8.30 15.71
C SER A 9 -6.86 7.90 15.60
N SER A 10 -5.96 8.63 16.25
CA SER A 10 -4.65 8.13 16.60
C SER A 10 -4.76 7.43 17.95
N MET A 11 -5.32 6.22 17.92
CA MET A 11 -4.99 5.18 18.91
C MET A 11 -3.48 4.92 18.77
N MET A 12 -2.67 5.79 19.37
CA MET A 12 -1.27 5.53 19.67
C MET A 12 -1.29 4.48 20.77
N ASP A 13 -1.51 3.23 20.37
CA ASP A 13 -1.25 2.09 21.24
C ASP A 13 0.26 2.13 21.52
N GLU A 14 0.65 2.45 22.76
CA GLU A 14 2.05 2.48 23.20
C GLU A 14 2.74 1.09 23.09
N GLY A 15 2.06 0.09 22.54
CA GLY A 15 2.62 -1.19 22.11
C GLY A 15 2.12 -1.68 20.73
N GLY A 16 1.50 -0.82 19.93
CA GLY A 16 0.76 -1.18 18.72
C GLY A 16 1.60 -1.53 17.50
N TYR A 17 0.97 -2.23 16.56
CA TYR A 17 1.54 -2.46 15.23
C TYR A 17 1.34 -1.24 14.35
N THR A 18 2.41 -0.78 13.71
CA THR A 18 2.36 0.23 12.65
C THR A 18 2.82 -0.39 11.34
N TYR A 19 2.20 0.03 10.24
CA TYR A 19 2.44 -0.49 8.91
C TYR A 19 2.91 0.65 8.02
N GLU A 20 3.98 0.42 7.27
CA GLU A 20 4.50 1.34 6.28
C GLU A 20 4.57 0.61 4.93
N LEU A 21 4.10 1.28 3.88
CA LEU A 21 4.18 0.79 2.51
C LEU A 21 5.17 1.66 1.74
N VAL A 22 6.17 1.01 1.15
CA VAL A 22 7.22 1.68 0.37
C VAL A 22 7.14 1.20 -1.07
N PHE A 23 7.05 2.14 -2.03
CA PHE A 23 7.25 1.80 -3.44
C PHE A 23 8.70 1.42 -3.68
N ARG A 24 8.91 0.18 -4.11
CA ARG A 24 10.22 -0.35 -4.54
C ARG A 24 10.40 -0.26 -6.04
N GLN A 25 9.30 -0.28 -6.77
CA GLN A 25 9.25 -0.05 -8.21
C GLN A 25 8.02 0.81 -8.50
N GLU A 26 8.27 2.01 -9.01
CA GLU A 26 7.20 2.93 -9.41
C GLU A 26 6.84 2.70 -10.88
N PRO A 27 5.54 2.78 -11.22
CA PRO A 27 5.13 2.78 -12.61
C PRO A 27 5.56 4.07 -13.29
N THR A 28 6.14 3.97 -14.48
CA THR A 28 6.62 5.14 -15.24
C THR A 28 5.74 5.45 -16.43
N GLN A 29 5.08 4.45 -16.99
CA GLN A 29 4.26 4.61 -18.18
C GLN A 29 3.06 3.66 -18.18
N ALA A 30 2.02 4.07 -18.89
CA ALA A 30 0.85 3.25 -19.17
C ALA A 30 0.29 3.60 -20.54
N ARG A 31 -0.20 2.60 -21.27
CA ARG A 31 -0.93 2.81 -22.53
C ARG A 31 -2.40 2.57 -22.30
N MET A 32 -3.25 3.50 -22.74
CA MET A 32 -4.70 3.35 -22.67
C MET A 32 -5.12 2.01 -23.32
N SER A 33 -5.94 1.24 -22.60
CA SER A 33 -6.45 -0.05 -23.08
C SER A 33 -7.65 0.10 -24.03
N GLY A 34 -8.20 1.31 -24.15
CA GLY A 34 -9.35 1.61 -25.01
C GLY A 34 -10.69 1.12 -24.42
N PHE A 35 -11.75 1.21 -25.22
CA PHE A 35 -13.12 0.80 -24.86
C PHE A 35 -13.61 -0.41 -25.67
N ALA A 36 -12.75 -0.98 -26.52
CA ALA A 36 -13.10 -2.12 -27.35
C ALA A 36 -13.13 -3.41 -26.52
N GLN A 37 -14.06 -4.33 -26.85
CA GLN A 37 -14.14 -5.66 -26.23
C GLN A 37 -12.93 -6.56 -26.56
N THR A 38 -12.00 -6.09 -27.40
CA THR A 38 -10.76 -6.79 -27.68
C THR A 38 -9.93 -6.91 -26.41
N MET A 39 -9.53 -8.14 -26.08
CA MET A 39 -8.80 -8.55 -24.86
C MET A 39 -7.38 -7.98 -24.71
N GLU A 40 -6.98 -6.97 -25.49
CA GLU A 40 -5.65 -6.37 -25.41
C GLU A 40 -5.51 -5.48 -24.16
N ARG A 41 -5.44 -6.10 -22.99
CA ARG A 41 -5.04 -5.42 -21.75
C ARG A 41 -3.57 -5.05 -21.85
N ARG A 42 -3.29 -3.77 -21.60
CA ARG A 42 -1.92 -3.26 -21.57
C ARG A 42 -1.56 -2.99 -20.12
N LEU A 43 -0.63 -3.79 -19.59
CA LEU A 43 -0.18 -3.64 -18.22
C LEU A 43 0.57 -2.31 -18.07
N ILE A 44 0.51 -1.76 -16.87
CA ILE A 44 1.34 -0.63 -16.45
C ILE A 44 2.79 -1.11 -16.37
N ASP A 45 3.72 -0.28 -16.84
CA ASP A 45 5.12 -0.66 -17.00
C ASP A 45 6.07 0.41 -16.39
N PRO A 46 7.06 -0.01 -15.57
CA PRO A 46 7.19 -1.35 -15.01
C PRO A 46 6.07 -1.64 -13.98
N ALA A 47 5.81 -2.92 -13.71
CA ALA A 47 4.77 -3.31 -12.75
C ALA A 47 5.06 -2.72 -11.35
N PRO A 48 4.11 -2.04 -10.68
CA PRO A 48 4.37 -1.50 -9.34
C PRO A 48 4.74 -2.58 -8.34
N VAL A 49 5.79 -2.36 -7.55
CA VAL A 49 6.20 -3.26 -6.46
C VAL A 49 6.17 -2.49 -5.15
N LEU A 50 5.40 -3.00 -4.19
CA LEU A 50 5.31 -2.45 -2.84
C LEU A 50 6.03 -3.36 -1.86
N GLN A 51 6.75 -2.75 -0.92
CA GLN A 51 7.29 -3.42 0.26
C GLN A 51 6.46 -3.02 1.48
N LEU A 52 5.96 -4.03 2.20
CA LEU A 52 5.34 -3.86 3.50
C LEU A 52 6.40 -3.91 4.59
N ILE A 53 6.44 -2.87 5.43
CA ILE A 53 7.26 -2.80 6.64
C ILE A 53 6.31 -2.79 7.83
N LEU A 54 6.38 -3.83 8.66
CA LEU A 54 5.68 -3.91 9.93
C LEU A 54 6.59 -3.41 11.05
N LYS A 55 6.09 -2.54 11.92
CA LYS A 55 6.79 -2.10 13.13
C LYS A 55 5.90 -2.35 14.35
N LYS A 56 6.50 -2.63 15.51
CA LYS A 56 5.81 -2.71 16.81
C LYS A 56 6.63 -1.98 17.85
N GLY A 57 6.04 -1.01 18.55
CA GLY A 57 6.78 -0.16 19.49
C GLY A 57 8.04 0.46 18.87
N GLY A 58 7.96 0.91 17.61
CA GLY A 58 9.07 1.49 16.85
C GLY A 58 10.09 0.52 16.25
N LYS A 59 10.02 -0.79 16.53
CA LYS A 59 10.96 -1.79 15.99
C LYS A 59 10.38 -2.51 14.77
N VAL A 60 11.16 -2.63 13.69
CA VAL A 60 10.79 -3.37 12.47
C VAL A 60 10.73 -4.88 12.75
N ILE A 61 9.64 -5.52 12.34
CA ILE A 61 9.41 -6.96 12.46
C ILE A 61 9.55 -7.60 11.07
N PRO A 62 10.34 -8.69 10.91
CA PRO A 62 10.43 -9.41 9.66
C PRO A 62 9.11 -10.13 9.36
N VAL A 63 8.51 -9.81 8.21
CA VAL A 63 7.29 -10.47 7.72
C VAL A 63 7.68 -11.58 6.74
N ARG A 64 7.12 -12.78 6.92
CA ARG A 64 7.30 -13.89 5.98
C ARG A 64 6.09 -13.97 5.06
N CYS A 65 6.32 -13.93 3.75
CA CYS A 65 5.29 -14.27 2.77
C CYS A 65 5.06 -15.79 2.80
N VAL A 66 3.94 -16.23 3.37
CA VAL A 66 3.51 -17.62 3.24
C VAL A 66 2.71 -17.72 1.95
N ARG A 67 3.15 -18.55 1.00
CA ARG A 67 2.32 -18.86 -0.16
C ARG A 67 1.12 -19.66 0.33
N PRO A 68 -0.14 -19.23 0.10
CA PRO A 68 -1.28 -20.09 0.34
C PRO A 68 -1.13 -21.34 -0.53
N ALA A 69 -1.40 -22.51 0.06
CA ALA A 69 -1.33 -23.82 -0.59
C ALA A 69 -2.38 -23.96 -1.70
#